data_AF-E4MB07-F1
#
_entry.id   AF-E4MB07-F1
#
_cell.length_a   1.000
_cell.length_b   1.000
_cell.length_c   1.000
_cell.angle_alpha   90.00
_cell.angle_beta   90.00
_cell.angle_gamma   90.00
#
_symmetry.space_group_name_H-M   'P 1'
#
loop_
_entity.id
_entity.type
_entity.pdbx_description
1 polymer ?
#
loop_
_entity_poly.entity_id
_entity_poly.type
_entity_poly.pdbx_seq_one_letter_code
_entity_poly.pdbx_strand_id
1 'polypeptide(L)'
;MEDRKLDAAESLALIGRMIENTRSRMVRNAGRPFLAWGYATAATLIAVWAAVSCTGDVRWNYLWFMLPLLGSALMYFTRPKAAEGSVHTYVDRVLDLIWSVIGPATLLISTLAICFVVRFPVAFTVLLMIGLGTTINNLIIGFKPGVAGGIAGIVLASVSLVVTGNWHAGLFLAAFVLMTIIPGHILNYRYRHSRSDVKQAAGPRPGKATKDNTAEEDGAATENGTAEGGAATDSTAADGAATGSAAADNTAADRPLNAAENIALVGRMIDNTRSRMVRNAGRPFLIWGYATVVTTLAVWAAYALFPGRNWYYLWLLLPVFGTALSLLTMPKADGGRVYTFIDRVIGQVWLVMGLTAWFVSLLSVFGDMPVPILFVILLMMGMGTAITGLVIRFIPAAVGGAAAIVLAPVSLAATGYWVPALFIAGFAAMMIVPGHILNYKSNHPKQ
;
A
#
# COMPACT_ATOMS: atom_id res chain seq x y z
N MET A 1 -10.38 23.74 33.97
CA MET A 1 -11.04 23.21 32.75
C MET A 1 -12.18 22.36 33.25
N GLU A 2 -13.41 22.82 33.06
CA GLU A 2 -14.60 22.11 33.53
C GLU A 2 -14.74 20.78 32.77
N ASP A 3 -14.88 19.68 33.51
CA ASP A 3 -15.23 18.36 32.99
C ASP A 3 -16.67 18.36 32.48
N ARG A 4 -16.87 18.98 31.31
CA ARG A 4 -18.17 18.95 30.63
C ARG A 4 -18.36 17.56 30.03
N LYS A 5 -19.24 16.75 30.63
CA LYS A 5 -19.71 15.49 30.02
C LYS A 5 -20.34 15.83 28.68
N LEU A 6 -19.68 15.46 27.59
CA LEU A 6 -20.20 15.60 26.23
C LEU A 6 -21.46 14.74 26.10
N ASP A 7 -22.55 15.33 25.63
CA ASP A 7 -23.76 14.59 25.29
C ASP A 7 -23.44 13.54 24.21
N ALA A 8 -24.23 12.46 24.12
CA ALA A 8 -23.98 11.36 23.18
C ALA A 8 -23.91 11.86 21.72
N ALA A 9 -24.73 12.86 21.37
CA ALA A 9 -24.70 13.52 20.07
C ALA A 9 -23.43 14.34 19.85
N GLU A 10 -22.95 15.09 20.85
CA GLU A 10 -21.69 15.84 20.77
C GLU A 10 -20.47 14.92 20.65
N SER A 11 -20.47 13.80 21.38
CA SER A 11 -19.43 12.78 21.29
C SER A 11 -19.39 12.10 19.92
N LEU A 12 -20.55 11.78 19.35
CA LEU A 12 -20.66 11.16 18.02
C LEU A 12 -20.30 12.16 16.90
N ALA A 13 -20.68 13.43 17.04
CA ALA A 13 -20.26 14.50 16.14
C ALA A 13 -18.74 14.78 16.23
N LEU A 14 -18.16 14.69 17.43
CA LEU A 14 -16.71 14.80 17.63
C LEU A 14 -15.99 13.61 17.00
N ILE A 15 -16.47 12.37 17.19
CA ILE A 15 -15.94 11.18 16.53
C ILE A 15 -16.05 11.31 15.00
N GLY A 16 -17.20 11.76 14.48
CA GLY A 16 -17.41 12.04 13.06
C GLY A 16 -16.43 13.08 12.52
N ARG A 17 -16.22 14.19 13.24
CA ARG A 17 -15.19 15.19 12.92
C ARG A 17 -13.78 14.64 13.01
N MET A 18 -13.48 13.77 13.96
CA MET A 18 -12.16 13.13 14.09
C MET A 18 -11.91 12.15 12.95
N ILE A 19 -12.92 11.37 12.55
CA ILE A 19 -12.86 10.45 11.40
C ILE A 19 -12.68 11.24 10.10
N GLU A 20 -13.47 12.28 9.87
CA GLU A 20 -13.38 13.12 8.65
C GLU A 20 -12.07 13.92 8.62
N ASN A 21 -11.59 14.42 9.75
CA ASN A 21 -10.26 15.03 9.85
C ASN A 21 -9.15 14.01 9.59
N THR A 22 -9.29 12.76 10.04
CA THR A 22 -8.30 11.69 9.77
C THR A 22 -8.32 11.30 8.30
N ARG A 23 -9.51 11.13 7.71
CA ARG A 23 -9.71 10.80 6.30
C ARG A 23 -9.19 11.90 5.38
N SER A 24 -9.58 13.16 5.63
CA SER A 24 -9.12 14.31 4.87
C SER A 24 -7.63 14.61 5.04
N ARG A 25 -7.01 14.26 6.19
CA ARG A 25 -5.55 14.32 6.38
C ARG A 25 -4.82 13.21 5.63
N MET A 26 -5.33 11.99 5.64
CA MET A 26 -4.77 10.86 4.89
C MET A 26 -4.73 11.17 3.39
N VAL A 27 -5.80 11.77 2.85
CA VAL A 27 -5.87 12.23 1.44
C VAL A 27 -4.93 13.41 1.18
N ARG A 28 -4.79 14.35 2.14
CA ARG A 28 -3.93 15.54 2.03
C ARG A 28 -2.43 15.21 1.92
N ASN A 29 -1.95 14.22 2.65
CA ASN A 29 -0.53 13.83 2.67
C ASN A 29 -0.16 12.77 1.63
N ALA A 30 -1.11 11.95 1.16
CA ALA A 30 -0.79 10.86 0.22
C ALA A 30 -0.39 11.33 -1.20
N GLY A 31 -0.96 12.43 -1.69
CA GLY A 31 -0.73 12.88 -3.07
C GLY A 31 0.62 13.56 -3.32
N ARG A 32 1.19 14.25 -2.32
CA ARG A 32 2.43 15.04 -2.49
C ARG A 32 3.67 14.16 -2.72
N PRO A 33 3.91 13.08 -1.94
CA PRO A 33 5.02 12.17 -2.20
C PRO A 33 4.96 11.56 -3.59
N PHE A 34 3.75 11.18 -4.05
CA PHE A 34 3.53 10.63 -5.39
C PHE A 34 3.97 11.62 -6.48
N LEU A 35 3.57 12.88 -6.38
CA LEU A 35 3.97 13.92 -7.32
C LEU A 35 5.47 14.23 -7.24
N ALA A 36 6.01 14.38 -6.03
CA ALA A 36 7.42 14.70 -5.83
C ALA A 36 8.33 13.63 -6.46
N TRP A 37 8.15 12.37 -6.09
CA TRP A 37 8.94 11.27 -6.64
C TRP A 37 8.66 11.02 -8.12
N GLY A 38 7.41 11.18 -8.57
CA GLY A 38 7.05 11.04 -9.99
C GLY A 38 7.75 12.08 -10.87
N TYR A 39 7.69 13.35 -10.50
CA TYR A 39 8.36 14.42 -11.25
C TYR A 39 9.88 14.38 -11.15
N ALA A 40 10.44 14.07 -9.98
CA ALA A 40 11.88 13.87 -9.82
C ALA A 40 12.39 12.76 -10.75
N THR A 41 11.63 11.66 -10.87
CA THR A 41 11.98 10.54 -11.76
C THR A 41 11.85 10.94 -13.23
N ALA A 42 10.76 11.59 -13.62
CA ALA A 42 10.58 12.05 -14.99
C ALA A 42 11.69 13.03 -15.42
N ALA A 43 12.06 13.98 -14.56
CA ALA A 43 13.14 14.92 -14.82
C ALA A 43 14.50 14.22 -14.95
N THR A 44 14.81 13.28 -14.04
CA THR A 44 16.04 12.49 -14.08
C THR A 44 16.12 11.66 -15.36
N LEU A 45 15.02 11.01 -15.74
CA LEU A 45 14.93 10.21 -16.96
C LEU A 45 15.17 11.05 -18.22
N ILE A 46 14.53 12.23 -18.32
CA ILE A 46 14.74 13.14 -19.45
C ILE A 46 16.20 13.61 -19.51
N ALA A 47 16.80 13.94 -18.36
CA ALA A 47 18.19 14.35 -18.28
C ALA A 47 19.16 13.23 -18.71
N VAL A 48 18.94 11.99 -18.23
CA VAL A 48 19.72 10.81 -18.66
C VAL A 48 19.57 10.59 -20.16
N TRP A 49 18.33 10.58 -20.66
CA TRP A 49 18.06 10.34 -22.08
C TRP A 49 18.71 11.40 -22.98
N ALA A 50 18.58 12.68 -22.63
CA ALA A 50 19.19 13.77 -23.38
C ALA A 50 20.73 13.67 -23.35
N ALA A 51 21.33 13.43 -22.19
CA ALA A 51 22.78 13.35 -22.05
C ALA A 51 23.37 12.14 -22.80
N VAL A 52 22.72 10.98 -22.75
CA VAL A 52 23.12 9.80 -23.55
C VAL A 52 22.95 10.07 -25.04
N SER A 53 21.85 10.70 -25.46
CA SER A 53 21.59 10.99 -26.88
C SER A 53 22.56 12.01 -27.47
N CYS A 54 22.98 13.02 -26.69
CA CYS A 54 23.93 14.04 -27.15
C CYS A 54 25.39 13.58 -27.11
N THR A 55 25.79 12.78 -26.12
CA THR A 55 27.21 12.41 -25.93
C THR A 55 27.56 11.01 -26.42
N GLY A 56 26.56 10.13 -26.59
CA GLY A 56 26.77 8.71 -26.87
C GLY A 56 27.33 7.90 -25.69
N ASP A 57 27.60 8.53 -24.54
CA ASP A 57 28.21 7.86 -23.39
C ASP A 57 27.14 7.29 -22.43
N VAL A 58 27.15 5.96 -22.25
CA VAL A 58 26.23 5.24 -21.37
C VAL A 58 26.46 5.58 -19.89
N ARG A 59 27.62 6.13 -19.52
CA ARG A 59 27.94 6.54 -18.13
C ARG A 59 27.00 7.59 -17.56
N TRP A 60 26.26 8.33 -18.40
CA TRP A 60 25.22 9.23 -17.94
C TRP A 60 24.09 8.54 -17.16
N ASN A 61 23.97 7.22 -17.24
CA ASN A 61 23.09 6.44 -16.36
C ASN A 61 23.45 6.58 -14.86
N TYR A 62 24.65 7.04 -14.49
CA TYR A 62 24.98 7.34 -13.10
C TYR A 62 24.13 8.46 -12.49
N LEU A 63 23.50 9.30 -13.33
CA LEU A 63 22.60 10.36 -12.86
C LEU A 63 21.38 9.80 -12.10
N TRP A 64 21.01 8.53 -12.32
CA TRP A 64 19.97 7.85 -11.55
C TRP A 64 20.25 7.83 -10.03
N PHE A 65 21.51 7.88 -9.60
CA PHE A 65 21.89 7.93 -8.19
C PHE A 65 21.64 9.28 -7.53
N MET A 66 21.36 10.32 -8.31
CA MET A 66 20.91 11.62 -7.78
C MET A 66 19.42 11.61 -7.44
N LEU A 67 18.65 10.62 -7.93
CA LEU A 67 17.22 10.53 -7.72
C LEU A 67 16.81 10.54 -6.24
N PRO A 68 17.47 9.78 -5.32
CA PRO A 68 17.12 9.82 -3.90
C PRO A 68 17.32 11.19 -3.29
N LEU A 69 18.38 11.90 -3.70
CA LEU A 69 18.68 13.26 -3.23
C LEU A 69 17.64 14.24 -3.77
N LEU A 70 17.31 14.17 -5.06
CA LEU A 70 16.34 15.03 -5.71
C LEU A 70 14.92 14.83 -5.16
N GLY A 71 14.49 13.57 -5.03
CA GLY A 71 13.18 13.23 -4.47
C GLY A 71 13.05 13.63 -3.00
N SER A 72 14.10 13.43 -2.19
CA SER A 72 14.14 13.86 -0.79
C SER A 72 14.15 15.38 -0.65
N ALA A 73 14.92 16.08 -1.48
CA ALA A 73 14.94 17.54 -1.51
C ALA A 73 13.59 18.11 -1.92
N LEU A 74 12.97 17.58 -2.98
CA LEU A 74 11.64 18.01 -3.41
C LEU A 74 10.58 17.72 -2.34
N MET A 75 10.68 16.58 -1.66
CA MET A 75 9.85 16.29 -0.49
C MET A 75 10.06 17.31 0.62
N TYR A 76 11.30 17.69 0.94
CA TYR A 76 11.62 18.70 1.96
C TYR A 76 11.07 20.09 1.61
N PHE A 77 11.33 20.59 0.40
CA PHE A 77 10.88 21.90 -0.05
C PHE A 77 9.36 21.99 -0.22
N THR A 78 8.72 20.88 -0.59
CA THR A 78 7.27 20.82 -0.68
C THR A 78 6.61 20.46 0.64
N ARG A 79 7.33 20.37 1.78
CA ARG A 79 6.68 20.28 3.09
C ARG A 79 5.95 21.60 3.38
N PRO A 80 4.66 21.57 3.77
CA PRO A 80 4.02 22.77 4.28
C PRO A 80 4.78 23.21 5.55
N LYS A 81 5.11 24.50 5.66
CA LYS A 81 5.57 25.09 6.92
C LYS A 81 4.51 24.79 7.97
N ALA A 82 4.82 23.92 8.93
CA ALA A 82 3.85 23.42 9.88
C ALA A 82 3.32 24.57 10.75
N ALA A 83 2.00 24.65 10.91
CA ALA A 83 1.48 25.09 12.19
C ALA A 83 1.89 23.99 13.19
N GLU A 84 2.63 24.38 14.24
CA GLU A 84 3.21 23.49 15.24
C GLU A 84 2.23 22.40 15.70
N GLY A 85 2.70 21.14 15.76
CA GLY A 85 1.92 20.03 16.38
C GLY A 85 1.29 18.99 15.44
N SER A 86 1.73 18.82 14.19
CA SER A 86 1.21 17.73 13.36
C SER A 86 1.74 16.36 13.83
N VAL A 87 0.91 15.58 14.53
CA VAL A 87 1.23 14.20 14.93
C VAL A 87 1.18 13.28 13.71
N HIS A 88 2.26 12.54 13.44
CA HIS A 88 2.30 11.47 12.42
C HIS A 88 1.21 10.44 12.70
N THR A 89 0.38 10.12 11.71
CA THR A 89 -0.62 9.06 11.89
C THR A 89 0.04 7.69 11.91
N TYR A 90 -0.65 6.70 12.48
CA TYR A 90 -0.19 5.31 12.42
C TYR A 90 -0.06 4.83 10.96
N VAL A 91 -0.97 5.26 10.09
CA VAL A 91 -0.92 4.96 8.65
C VAL A 91 0.34 5.55 8.01
N ASP A 92 0.65 6.83 8.26
CA ASP A 92 1.85 7.46 7.73
C ASP A 92 3.11 6.70 8.15
N ARG A 93 3.19 6.28 9.43
CA ARG A 93 4.32 5.47 9.92
C ARG A 93 4.42 4.12 9.20
N VAL A 94 3.31 3.43 8.97
CA VAL A 94 3.31 2.15 8.24
C VAL A 94 3.77 2.34 6.80
N LEU A 95 3.33 3.40 6.13
CA LEU A 95 3.77 3.73 4.76
C LEU A 95 5.27 4.06 4.74
N ASP A 96 5.77 4.83 5.71
CA ASP A 96 7.19 5.13 5.85
C ASP A 96 8.01 3.85 6.06
N LEU A 97 7.53 2.90 6.88
CA LEU A 97 8.19 1.60 7.07
C LEU A 97 8.25 0.78 5.78
N ILE A 98 7.19 0.75 4.98
CA ILE A 98 7.16 0.05 3.69
C ILE A 98 8.23 0.62 2.76
N TRP A 99 8.26 1.95 2.60
CA TRP A 99 9.22 2.61 1.74
C TRP A 99 10.66 2.58 2.29
N SER A 100 10.83 2.47 3.62
CA SER A 100 12.15 2.25 4.24
C SER A 100 12.76 0.89 3.92
N VAL A 101 11.97 -0.08 3.45
CA VAL A 101 12.46 -1.37 2.96
C VAL A 101 12.63 -1.34 1.44
N ILE A 102 11.61 -0.89 0.71
CA ILE A 102 11.60 -0.92 -0.76
C ILE A 102 12.66 0.03 -1.33
N GLY A 103 12.76 1.26 -0.82
CA GLY A 103 13.69 2.27 -1.33
C GLY A 103 15.16 1.84 -1.25
N PRO A 104 15.68 1.45 -0.07
CA PRO A 104 17.05 0.94 0.05
C PRO A 104 17.29 -0.35 -0.74
N ALA A 105 16.31 -1.25 -0.82
CA ALA A 105 16.42 -2.43 -1.65
C ALA A 105 16.55 -2.05 -3.15
N THR A 106 15.79 -1.08 -3.64
CA THR A 106 15.90 -0.59 -5.02
C THR A 106 17.28 0.00 -5.28
N LEU A 107 17.80 0.80 -4.35
CA LEU A 107 19.17 1.35 -4.43
C LEU A 107 20.25 0.27 -4.42
N LEU A 108 20.09 -0.77 -3.59
CA LEU A 108 20.97 -1.92 -3.57
C LEU A 108 21.01 -2.56 -4.96
N ILE A 109 19.85 -2.88 -5.55
CA ILE A 109 19.78 -3.49 -6.89
C ILE A 109 20.40 -2.58 -7.96
N SER A 110 20.12 -1.26 -7.93
CA SER A 110 20.73 -0.30 -8.86
C SER A 110 22.25 -0.22 -8.72
N THR A 111 22.79 -0.31 -7.50
CA THR A 111 24.25 -0.28 -7.25
C THR A 111 24.91 -1.56 -7.76
N LEU A 112 24.28 -2.71 -7.49
CA LEU A 112 24.80 -4.02 -7.91
C LEU A 112 24.87 -4.17 -9.43
N ALA A 113 23.96 -3.54 -10.16
CA ALA A 113 24.01 -3.48 -11.62
C ALA A 113 25.29 -2.84 -12.18
N ILE A 114 25.93 -1.95 -11.40
CA ILE A 114 27.17 -1.28 -11.79
C ILE A 114 28.38 -2.05 -11.27
N CYS A 115 28.30 -2.54 -10.04
CA CYS A 115 29.42 -3.19 -9.36
C CYS A 115 29.69 -4.63 -9.84
N PHE A 116 28.68 -5.34 -10.33
CA PHE A 116 28.80 -6.75 -10.75
C PHE A 116 28.74 -6.90 -12.27
N VAL A 117 29.56 -7.80 -12.80
CA VAL A 117 29.61 -8.20 -14.22
C VAL A 117 28.36 -9.01 -14.65
N VAL A 118 27.47 -9.33 -13.71
CA VAL A 118 26.27 -10.12 -13.98
C VAL A 118 25.22 -9.25 -14.67
N ARG A 119 24.96 -9.53 -15.95
CA ARG A 119 23.86 -8.92 -16.70
C ARG A 119 22.53 -9.45 -16.17
N PHE A 120 21.76 -8.60 -15.49
CA PHE A 120 20.38 -8.88 -15.12
C PHE A 120 19.48 -7.69 -15.49
N PRO A 121 18.16 -7.90 -15.68
CA PRO A 121 17.26 -6.85 -16.12
C PRO A 121 16.92 -5.88 -14.97
N VAL A 122 17.77 -4.87 -14.79
CA VAL A 122 17.66 -3.85 -13.74
C VAL A 122 16.38 -3.05 -13.87
N ALA A 123 16.07 -2.61 -15.10
CA ALA A 123 14.86 -1.86 -15.45
C ALA A 123 13.59 -2.58 -14.97
N PHE A 124 13.45 -3.86 -15.31
CA PHE A 124 12.37 -4.73 -14.86
C PHE A 124 12.30 -4.79 -13.33
N THR A 125 13.42 -5.09 -12.68
CA THR A 125 13.46 -5.30 -11.22
C THR A 125 13.07 -4.02 -10.47
N VAL A 126 13.60 -2.87 -10.89
CA VAL A 126 13.30 -1.56 -10.28
C VAL A 126 11.82 -1.19 -10.48
N LEU A 127 11.29 -1.29 -11.70
CA LEU A 127 9.88 -1.00 -11.97
C LEU A 127 8.96 -1.95 -11.20
N LEU A 128 9.31 -3.22 -11.10
CA LEU A 128 8.56 -4.21 -10.32
C LEU A 128 8.49 -3.82 -8.85
N MET A 129 9.63 -3.46 -8.24
CA MET A 129 9.70 -3.03 -6.83
C MET A 129 8.89 -1.77 -6.54
N ILE A 130 9.00 -0.77 -7.41
CA ILE A 130 8.24 0.47 -7.29
C ILE A 130 6.74 0.19 -7.51
N GLY A 131 6.39 -0.73 -8.41
CA GLY A 131 5.02 -1.19 -8.61
C GLY A 131 4.42 -1.91 -7.42
N LEU A 132 5.18 -2.77 -6.78
CA LEU A 132 4.79 -3.39 -5.51
C LEU A 132 4.54 -2.33 -4.44
N GLY A 133 5.49 -1.42 -4.23
CA GLY A 133 5.40 -0.37 -3.22
C GLY A 133 4.20 0.56 -3.43
N THR A 134 4.00 1.03 -4.66
CA THR A 134 2.86 1.89 -5.02
C THR A 134 1.52 1.14 -4.89
N THR A 135 1.43 -0.12 -5.30
CA THR A 135 0.20 -0.93 -5.15
C THR A 135 -0.16 -1.13 -3.69
N ILE A 136 0.81 -1.53 -2.85
CA ILE A 136 0.62 -1.73 -1.40
C ILE A 136 0.21 -0.41 -0.76
N ASN A 137 0.94 0.69 -1.04
CA ASN A 137 0.63 2.02 -0.52
C ASN A 137 -0.82 2.41 -0.84
N ASN A 138 -1.24 2.23 -2.09
CA ASN A 138 -2.58 2.60 -2.55
C ASN A 138 -3.69 1.70 -1.98
N LEU A 139 -3.41 0.42 -1.70
CA LEU A 139 -4.33 -0.48 -1.01
C LEU A 139 -4.54 -0.08 0.46
N ILE A 140 -3.48 0.36 1.14
CA ILE A 140 -3.53 0.78 2.55
C ILE A 140 -4.37 2.05 2.71
N ILE A 141 -4.17 3.03 1.82
CA ILE A 141 -4.98 4.27 1.83
C ILE A 141 -6.37 4.10 1.20
N GLY A 142 -6.66 2.95 0.58
CA GLY A 142 -7.95 2.66 -0.08
C GLY A 142 -8.19 3.41 -1.39
N PHE A 143 -7.13 3.78 -2.12
CA PHE A 143 -7.21 4.59 -3.35
C PHE A 143 -7.16 3.73 -4.61
N LYS A 144 -8.33 3.31 -5.12
CA LYS A 144 -8.46 2.39 -6.27
C LYS A 144 -7.71 2.83 -7.54
N PRO A 145 -7.76 4.10 -8.01
CA PRO A 145 -7.01 4.52 -9.19
C PRO A 145 -5.49 4.35 -9.02
N GLY A 146 -4.96 4.58 -7.82
CA GLY A 146 -3.55 4.35 -7.53
C GLY A 146 -3.18 2.87 -7.48
N VAL A 147 -4.10 1.99 -7.03
CA VAL A 147 -3.92 0.53 -7.12
C VAL A 147 -3.83 0.09 -8.58
N ALA A 148 -4.72 0.59 -9.44
CA ALA A 148 -4.67 0.32 -10.87
C ALA A 148 -3.36 0.83 -11.50
N GLY A 149 -2.91 2.03 -11.13
CA GLY A 149 -1.61 2.57 -11.58
C GLY A 149 -0.43 1.69 -11.17
N GLY A 150 -0.38 1.25 -9.91
CA GLY A 150 0.67 0.34 -9.41
C GLY A 150 0.68 -1.02 -10.13
N ILE A 151 -0.49 -1.62 -10.35
CA ILE A 151 -0.63 -2.86 -11.13
C ILE A 151 -0.18 -2.64 -12.58
N ALA A 152 -0.57 -1.51 -13.20
CA ALA A 152 -0.19 -1.19 -14.56
C ALA A 152 1.32 -1.17 -14.73
N GLY A 153 2.08 -0.63 -13.77
CA GLY A 153 3.53 -0.66 -13.90
C GLY A 153 4.22 -1.94 -13.41
N ILE A 154 3.57 -2.81 -12.63
CA ILE A 154 4.01 -4.22 -12.52
C ILE A 154 3.94 -4.88 -13.90
N VAL A 155 2.89 -4.62 -14.68
CA VAL A 155 2.77 -5.13 -16.06
C VAL A 155 3.81 -4.48 -16.98
N LEU A 156 3.99 -3.15 -16.92
CA LEU A 156 5.01 -2.46 -17.72
C LEU A 156 6.44 -2.86 -17.35
N ALA A 157 6.69 -3.24 -16.09
CA ALA A 157 7.96 -3.84 -15.71
C ALA A 157 8.26 -5.05 -16.60
N SER A 158 7.30 -5.96 -16.80
CA SER A 158 7.46 -7.12 -17.68
C SER A 158 7.69 -6.74 -19.13
N VAL A 159 7.01 -5.70 -19.63
CA VAL A 159 7.23 -5.19 -20.99
C VAL A 159 8.67 -4.67 -21.15
N SER A 160 9.30 -4.17 -20.07
CA SER A 160 10.71 -3.77 -20.08
C SER A 160 11.71 -4.92 -20.23
N LEU A 161 11.28 -6.19 -20.20
CA LEU A 161 12.16 -7.33 -20.51
C LEU A 161 12.37 -7.51 -22.03
N VAL A 162 11.44 -7.02 -22.85
CA VAL A 162 11.40 -7.26 -24.31
C VAL A 162 11.64 -5.99 -25.13
N VAL A 163 11.27 -4.83 -24.60
CA VAL A 163 11.62 -3.54 -25.22
C VAL A 163 13.15 -3.39 -25.19
N THR A 164 13.74 -2.81 -26.22
CA THR A 164 15.18 -2.51 -26.26
C THR A 164 15.42 -1.15 -26.92
N GLY A 165 16.63 -0.59 -26.73
CA GLY A 165 17.02 0.69 -27.34
C GLY A 165 16.26 1.90 -26.77
N ASN A 166 16.03 2.91 -27.61
CA ASN A 166 15.51 4.22 -27.18
C ASN A 166 14.07 4.17 -26.63
N TRP A 167 13.32 3.13 -26.98
CA TRP A 167 11.95 2.91 -26.46
C TRP A 167 11.92 2.57 -24.97
N HIS A 168 13.03 2.10 -24.39
CA HIS A 168 13.11 1.86 -22.95
C HIS A 168 12.84 3.12 -22.12
N ALA A 169 13.38 4.27 -22.55
CA ALA A 169 13.16 5.52 -21.83
C ALA A 169 11.68 5.92 -21.87
N GLY A 170 11.04 5.80 -23.05
CA GLY A 170 9.60 6.07 -23.19
C GLY A 170 8.73 5.16 -22.31
N LEU A 171 9.05 3.86 -22.25
CA LEU A 171 8.38 2.90 -21.38
C LEU A 171 8.54 3.27 -19.90
N PHE A 172 9.75 3.62 -19.48
CA PHE A 172 10.03 4.06 -18.11
C PHE A 172 9.21 5.30 -17.76
N LEU A 173 9.17 6.29 -18.65
CA LEU A 173 8.36 7.49 -18.44
C LEU A 173 6.88 7.15 -18.30
N ALA A 174 6.35 6.34 -19.21
CA ALA A 174 4.96 5.91 -19.19
C ALA A 174 4.60 5.17 -17.89
N ALA A 175 5.47 4.29 -17.41
CA ALA A 175 5.28 3.58 -16.15
C ALA A 175 5.16 4.56 -14.98
N PHE A 176 6.10 5.50 -14.82
CA PHE A 176 6.03 6.47 -13.72
C PHE A 176 4.84 7.42 -13.84
N VAL A 177 4.46 7.83 -15.05
CA VAL A 177 3.27 8.65 -15.28
C VAL A 177 2.02 7.94 -14.75
N LEU A 178 1.82 6.67 -15.13
CA LEU A 178 0.67 5.87 -14.72
C LEU A 178 0.68 5.53 -13.21
N MET A 179 1.85 5.24 -12.65
CA MET A 179 1.99 4.75 -11.28
C MET A 179 1.99 5.85 -10.23
N THR A 180 2.53 7.02 -10.57
CA THR A 180 2.83 8.06 -9.57
C THR A 180 2.20 9.41 -9.92
N ILE A 181 2.39 9.91 -11.14
CA ILE A 181 1.97 11.27 -11.52
C ILE A 181 0.44 11.37 -11.64
N ILE A 182 -0.20 10.47 -12.38
CA ILE A 182 -1.67 10.46 -12.55
C ILE A 182 -2.37 10.23 -11.20
N PRO A 183 -2.05 9.16 -10.44
CA PRO A 183 -2.58 8.97 -9.09
C PRO A 183 -2.36 10.18 -8.16
N GLY A 184 -1.17 10.79 -8.22
CA GLY A 184 -0.82 11.97 -7.42
C GLY A 184 -1.69 13.19 -7.73
N HIS A 185 -1.94 13.47 -9.01
CA HIS A 185 -2.84 14.56 -9.42
C HIS A 185 -4.29 14.29 -9.04
N ILE A 186 -4.77 13.05 -9.22
CA ILE A 186 -6.14 12.68 -8.82
C ILE A 186 -6.33 12.85 -7.31
N LEU A 187 -5.36 12.40 -6.49
CA LEU A 187 -5.39 12.59 -5.04
C LEU A 187 -5.42 14.08 -4.66
N ASN A 188 -4.58 14.90 -5.31
CA ASN A 188 -4.51 16.33 -5.05
C ASN A 188 -5.77 17.08 -5.51
N TYR A 189 -6.37 16.68 -6.63
CA TYR A 189 -7.62 17.22 -7.15
C TYR A 189 -8.79 16.93 -6.18
N ARG A 190 -8.94 15.67 -5.74
CA ARG A 190 -9.96 15.28 -4.75
C ARG A 190 -9.80 16.06 -3.44
N TYR A 191 -8.57 16.25 -2.98
CA TYR A 191 -8.30 17.06 -1.79
C TYR A 191 -8.77 18.51 -1.93
N ARG A 192 -8.48 19.16 -3.07
CA ARG A 192 -8.86 20.57 -3.28
C ARG A 192 -10.38 20.76 -3.31
N HIS A 193 -11.10 19.84 -3.94
CA HIS A 193 -12.57 19.88 -4.03
C HIS A 193 -13.25 19.61 -2.68
N SER A 194 -12.83 18.60 -1.93
CA SER A 194 -13.41 18.36 -0.59
C SER A 194 -13.19 19.55 0.36
N ARG A 195 -12.13 20.35 0.15
CA ARG A 195 -11.88 21.58 0.93
C ARG A 195 -12.78 22.74 0.51
N SER A 196 -13.11 22.90 -0.77
CA SER A 196 -14.04 23.94 -1.22
C SER A 196 -15.43 23.67 -0.67
N ASP A 197 -15.89 22.42 -0.71
CA ASP A 197 -17.22 22.03 -0.25
C ASP A 197 -17.39 22.30 1.25
N VAL A 198 -16.38 21.96 2.06
CA VAL A 198 -16.38 22.25 3.51
C VAL A 198 -16.35 23.76 3.79
N LYS A 199 -15.59 24.54 3.02
CA LYS A 199 -15.58 26.01 3.17
C LYS A 199 -16.91 26.64 2.76
N GLN A 200 -17.56 26.11 1.73
CA GLN A 200 -18.86 26.57 1.25
C GLN A 200 -19.98 26.19 2.23
N ALA A 201 -19.92 24.99 2.81
CA ALA A 201 -20.83 24.54 3.87
C ALA A 201 -20.64 25.27 5.21
N ALA A 202 -19.44 25.79 5.50
CA ALA A 202 -19.15 26.52 6.73
C ALA A 202 -19.66 27.98 6.74
N GLY A 203 -20.15 28.49 5.59
CA GLY A 203 -20.61 29.87 5.43
C GLY A 203 -19.50 30.93 5.64
N PRO A 204 -19.77 32.21 5.32
CA PRO A 204 -18.84 33.31 5.63
C PRO A 204 -18.63 33.39 7.15
N ARG A 205 -17.38 33.53 7.60
CA ARG A 205 -17.10 33.80 9.03
C ARG A 205 -17.83 35.07 9.46
N PRO A 206 -18.61 35.07 10.56
CA PRO A 206 -19.18 36.30 11.09
C PRO A 206 -18.00 37.14 11.62
N GLY A 207 -17.80 38.33 11.07
CA GLY A 207 -16.75 39.24 11.51
C GLY A 207 -15.70 39.58 10.46
N LYS A 208 -16.13 40.14 9.34
CA LYS A 208 -15.40 41.25 8.70
C LYS A 208 -16.41 42.14 7.99
N ALA A 209 -17.18 42.89 8.79
CA ALA A 209 -17.76 44.12 8.32
C ALA A 209 -16.60 45.08 8.04
N THR A 210 -16.10 45.06 6.81
CA THR A 210 -15.21 46.10 6.33
C THR A 210 -16.14 47.22 5.89
N LYS A 211 -16.19 48.28 6.71
CA LYS A 211 -16.62 49.60 6.26
C LYS A 211 -15.82 49.92 5.01
N ASP A 212 -16.50 50.15 3.91
CA ASP A 212 -16.14 51.21 2.98
C ASP A 212 -17.42 51.60 2.23
N ASN A 213 -17.97 52.73 2.67
CA ASN A 213 -18.90 53.52 1.88
C ASN A 213 -18.05 54.33 0.91
N THR A 214 -18.17 54.07 -0.39
CA THR A 214 -18.09 55.10 -1.40
C THR A 214 -19.17 54.81 -2.42
N ALA A 215 -20.17 55.69 -2.41
CA ALA A 215 -21.17 55.79 -3.44
C ALA A 215 -20.50 56.21 -4.75
N GLU A 216 -20.90 55.57 -5.85
CA GLU A 216 -20.85 56.16 -7.17
C GLU A 216 -22.06 55.63 -7.94
N GLU A 217 -23.03 56.53 -8.12
CA GLU A 217 -24.11 56.40 -9.11
C GLU A 217 -23.49 56.48 -10.50
N ASP A 218 -23.95 55.63 -11.43
CA ASP A 218 -24.45 56.13 -12.72
C ASP A 218 -25.11 55.00 -13.54
N GLY A 219 -26.35 55.26 -13.96
CA GLY A 219 -26.69 55.28 -15.38
C GLY A 219 -27.11 53.99 -16.11
N ALA A 220 -28.43 53.86 -16.24
CA ALA A 220 -29.17 53.60 -17.49
C ALA A 220 -29.51 52.14 -17.94
N ALA A 221 -30.84 51.93 -18.01
CA ALA A 221 -31.64 51.38 -19.14
C ALA A 221 -31.42 49.89 -19.54
N THR A 222 -32.41 49.04 -19.82
CA THR A 222 -33.85 49.18 -20.09
C THR A 222 -34.47 47.76 -20.20
N GLU A 223 -35.75 47.68 -19.82
CA GLU A 223 -36.86 46.93 -20.44
C GLU A 223 -37.14 45.42 -20.26
N ASN A 224 -38.46 45.23 -20.08
CA ASN A 224 -39.38 44.09 -20.26
C ASN A 224 -39.34 42.98 -19.19
N GLY A 225 -40.36 42.77 -18.35
CA GLY A 225 -41.82 42.90 -18.56
C GLY A 225 -42.30 41.68 -19.35
N THR A 226 -42.90 40.66 -18.75
CA THR A 226 -44.35 40.63 -18.45
C THR A 226 -44.69 39.60 -17.36
N ALA A 227 -45.71 39.96 -16.57
CA ALA A 227 -46.40 39.12 -15.61
C ALA A 227 -47.71 38.58 -16.23
N GLU A 228 -48.09 37.36 -15.85
CA GLU A 228 -49.46 36.82 -15.79
C GLU A 228 -49.34 35.52 -14.97
N GLY A 229 -50.15 35.16 -13.97
CA GLY A 229 -51.38 35.72 -13.45
C GLY A 229 -52.32 34.57 -13.06
N GLY A 230 -52.52 34.36 -11.74
CA GLY A 230 -53.63 33.62 -11.09
C GLY A 230 -53.83 32.13 -11.45
N ALA A 231 -54.61 31.32 -10.72
CA ALA A 231 -55.29 31.45 -9.44
C ALA A 231 -55.63 30.01 -8.99
N ALA A 232 -55.83 29.85 -7.69
CA ALA A 232 -56.23 28.62 -7.01
C ALA A 232 -57.67 28.18 -7.33
N THR A 233 -57.97 26.88 -7.19
CA THR A 233 -59.23 26.39 -6.60
C THR A 233 -59.10 25.01 -5.94
N ASP A 234 -59.45 25.06 -4.66
CA ASP A 234 -60.03 24.12 -3.68
C ASP A 234 -60.44 22.66 -4.00
N SER A 235 -60.01 21.81 -3.04
CA SER A 235 -60.75 20.80 -2.23
C SER A 235 -61.62 19.69 -2.85
N THR A 236 -61.39 18.44 -2.42
CA THR A 236 -62.40 17.58 -1.76
C THR A 236 -61.77 16.41 -1.01
N ALA A 237 -62.43 15.99 0.08
CA ALA A 237 -61.95 15.12 1.13
C ALA A 237 -62.49 13.68 1.05
N ALA A 238 -61.84 12.82 1.85
CA ALA A 238 -62.32 11.60 2.50
C ALA A 238 -62.63 10.34 1.64
N ASP A 239 -61.86 9.28 1.88
CA ASP A 239 -62.42 8.07 2.50
C ASP A 239 -61.33 7.20 3.12
N GLY A 240 -61.64 6.63 4.28
CA GLY A 240 -60.74 5.82 5.09
C GLY A 240 -60.95 4.31 4.95
N ALA A 241 -60.06 3.59 5.64
CA ALA A 241 -60.29 2.35 6.40
C ALA A 241 -59.30 1.20 6.08
N ALA A 242 -58.38 1.03 7.04
CA ALA A 242 -58.03 -0.22 7.72
C ALA A 242 -57.65 -1.48 6.91
N THR A 243 -56.37 -1.85 7.01
CA THR A 243 -55.98 -3.22 7.34
C THR A 243 -54.84 -3.19 8.36
N GLY A 244 -55.08 -3.80 9.51
CA GLY A 244 -54.11 -3.95 10.59
C GLY A 244 -53.12 -5.09 10.32
N SER A 245 -51.90 -4.93 10.83
CA SER A 245 -51.02 -6.06 11.09
C SER A 245 -50.06 -5.74 12.24
N ALA A 246 -50.19 -6.56 13.29
CA ALA A 246 -49.16 -6.99 14.22
C ALA A 246 -48.31 -5.93 14.94
N ALA A 247 -48.85 -5.43 16.05
CA ALA A 247 -48.04 -5.09 17.22
C ALA A 247 -47.79 -6.36 18.05
N ALA A 248 -46.58 -6.93 17.96
CA ALA A 248 -45.97 -7.71 19.04
C ALA A 248 -44.45 -7.82 18.80
N ASP A 249 -43.73 -7.08 19.63
CA ASP A 249 -42.41 -7.39 20.19
C ASP A 249 -41.18 -7.45 19.26
N ASN A 250 -40.55 -6.28 19.07
CA ASN A 250 -39.13 -6.16 18.71
C ASN A 250 -38.48 -5.09 19.61
N THR A 251 -38.55 -5.29 20.92
CA THR A 251 -37.99 -4.38 21.93
C THR A 251 -36.69 -4.90 22.54
N ALA A 252 -35.77 -5.43 21.71
CA ALA A 252 -34.53 -6.05 22.20
C ALA A 252 -33.24 -5.75 21.42
N ALA A 253 -33.16 -4.67 20.62
CA ALA A 253 -31.96 -4.42 19.80
C ALA A 253 -31.43 -2.97 19.74
N ASP A 254 -31.80 -2.08 20.67
CA ASP A 254 -31.18 -0.74 20.80
C ASP A 254 -31.03 -0.35 22.28
N ARG A 255 -30.34 -1.17 23.06
CA ARG A 255 -29.91 -0.76 24.40
C ARG A 255 -28.56 -0.04 24.28
N PRO A 256 -28.46 1.26 24.61
CA PRO A 256 -27.17 1.94 24.63
C PRO A 256 -26.27 1.24 25.66
N LEU A 257 -25.14 0.69 25.19
CA LEU A 257 -24.17 0.04 26.07
C LEU A 257 -23.81 0.99 27.21
N ASN A 258 -24.00 0.54 28.45
CA ASN A 258 -23.73 1.35 29.64
C ASN A 258 -22.24 1.76 29.62
N ALA A 259 -21.87 2.93 30.15
CA ALA A 259 -20.50 3.45 30.10
C ALA A 259 -19.45 2.42 30.59
N ALA A 260 -19.83 1.58 31.57
CA ALA A 260 -19.02 0.45 32.04
C ALA A 260 -18.84 -0.67 31.00
N GLU A 261 -19.86 -1.00 30.20
CA GLU A 261 -19.76 -1.98 29.11
C GLU A 261 -18.92 -1.45 27.95
N ASN A 262 -19.00 -0.15 27.64
CA ASN A 262 -18.13 0.49 26.66
C ASN A 262 -16.67 0.52 27.11
N ILE A 263 -16.39 0.82 28.38
CA ILE A 263 -15.03 0.75 28.94
C ILE A 263 -14.53 -0.70 28.97
N ALA A 264 -15.37 -1.67 29.34
CA ALA A 264 -15.01 -3.08 29.28
C ALA A 264 -14.85 -3.59 27.84
N LEU A 265 -15.57 -3.04 26.87
CA LEU A 265 -15.39 -3.32 25.45
C LEU A 265 -14.07 -2.73 24.93
N VAL A 266 -13.75 -1.48 25.29
CA VAL A 266 -12.46 -0.85 24.95
C VAL A 266 -11.31 -1.58 25.63
N GLY A 267 -11.45 -1.99 26.89
CA GLY A 267 -10.49 -2.83 27.60
C GLY A 267 -10.30 -4.18 26.92
N ARG A 268 -11.39 -4.87 26.55
CA ARG A 268 -11.35 -6.08 25.73
C ARG A 268 -10.77 -5.83 24.34
N MET A 269 -10.97 -4.67 23.73
CA MET A 269 -10.38 -4.31 22.43
C MET A 269 -8.87 -4.05 22.57
N ILE A 270 -8.42 -3.38 23.63
CA ILE A 270 -7.01 -3.15 23.95
C ILE A 270 -6.32 -4.47 24.29
N ASP A 271 -6.93 -5.31 25.13
CA ASP A 271 -6.40 -6.62 25.50
C ASP A 271 -6.46 -7.60 24.33
N ASN A 272 -7.49 -7.58 23.48
CA ASN A 272 -7.48 -8.34 22.23
C ASN A 272 -6.42 -7.81 21.26
N THR A 273 -6.17 -6.50 21.21
CA THR A 273 -5.11 -5.93 20.36
C THR A 273 -3.71 -6.32 20.88
N ARG A 274 -3.52 -6.34 22.20
CA ARG A 274 -2.25 -6.68 22.85
C ARG A 274 -1.98 -8.19 22.90
N SER A 275 -3.00 -9.00 23.19
CA SER A 275 -2.88 -10.47 23.29
C SER A 275 -2.90 -11.17 21.93
N ARG A 276 -3.58 -10.63 20.90
CA ARG A 276 -3.69 -11.28 19.58
C ARG A 276 -2.62 -10.88 18.57
N MET A 277 -1.96 -9.72 18.69
CA MET A 277 -0.75 -9.44 17.90
C MET A 277 0.33 -10.51 18.11
N VAL A 278 0.26 -11.22 19.24
CA VAL A 278 1.24 -12.22 19.63
C VAL A 278 0.73 -13.65 19.33
N ARG A 279 -0.56 -13.96 19.57
CA ARG A 279 -1.13 -15.31 19.39
C ARG A 279 -1.45 -15.62 17.92
N ASN A 280 -0.67 -16.52 17.30
CA ASN A 280 -0.75 -17.01 15.91
C ASN A 280 -0.04 -16.21 14.79
N ALA A 281 0.64 -15.09 15.08
CA ALA A 281 1.39 -14.35 14.04
C ALA A 281 2.53 -15.16 13.39
N GLY A 282 3.10 -16.13 14.13
CA GLY A 282 4.16 -17.01 13.63
C GLY A 282 3.69 -18.16 12.74
N ARG A 283 2.41 -18.56 12.79
CA ARG A 283 1.90 -19.72 12.03
C ARG A 283 1.96 -19.52 10.51
N PRO A 284 1.50 -18.38 9.93
CA PRO A 284 1.68 -18.13 8.50
C PRO A 284 3.14 -18.18 8.08
N PHE A 285 4.06 -17.65 8.91
CA PHE A 285 5.49 -17.67 8.64
C PHE A 285 6.04 -19.09 8.54
N LEU A 286 5.64 -19.98 9.46
CA LEU A 286 6.05 -21.37 9.46
C LEU A 286 5.46 -22.14 8.27
N ILE A 287 4.15 -21.99 8.01
CA ILE A 287 3.46 -22.67 6.91
C ILE A 287 4.13 -22.36 5.57
N TRP A 288 4.31 -21.07 5.26
CA TRP A 288 4.90 -20.64 3.99
C TRP A 288 6.40 -20.92 3.94
N GLY A 289 7.13 -20.75 5.05
CA GLY A 289 8.55 -21.08 5.13
C GLY A 289 8.83 -22.57 4.85
N TYR A 290 8.12 -23.48 5.52
CA TYR A 290 8.25 -24.92 5.29
C TYR A 290 7.75 -25.33 3.90
N ALA A 291 6.63 -24.78 3.44
CA ALA A 291 6.14 -25.02 2.08
C ALA A 291 7.21 -24.69 1.04
N THR A 292 7.87 -23.54 1.16
CA THR A 292 8.95 -23.15 0.25
C THR A 292 10.15 -24.09 0.33
N VAL A 293 10.60 -24.47 1.53
CA VAL A 293 11.74 -25.41 1.67
C VAL A 293 11.42 -26.76 1.03
N VAL A 294 10.23 -27.32 1.30
CA VAL A 294 9.80 -28.60 0.74
C VAL A 294 9.70 -28.53 -0.79
N THR A 295 9.08 -27.47 -1.35
CA THR A 295 9.03 -27.30 -2.81
C THR A 295 10.42 -27.15 -3.40
N THR A 296 11.33 -26.41 -2.75
CA THR A 296 12.70 -26.23 -3.23
C THR A 296 13.47 -27.54 -3.26
N LEU A 297 13.34 -28.38 -2.22
CA LEU A 297 13.92 -29.71 -2.18
C LEU A 297 13.35 -30.63 -3.27
N ALA A 298 12.03 -30.57 -3.52
CA ALA A 298 11.40 -31.33 -4.60
C ALA A 298 11.90 -30.91 -5.98
N VAL A 299 12.00 -29.61 -6.24
CA VAL A 299 12.59 -29.07 -7.48
C VAL A 299 14.03 -29.52 -7.63
N TRP A 300 14.82 -29.44 -6.55
CA TRP A 300 16.24 -29.78 -6.58
C TRP A 300 16.45 -31.28 -6.82
N ALA A 301 15.70 -32.14 -6.14
CA ALA A 301 15.73 -33.59 -6.35
C ALA A 301 15.27 -33.97 -7.77
N ALA A 302 14.21 -33.35 -8.29
CA ALA A 302 13.74 -33.60 -9.65
C ALA A 302 14.79 -33.22 -10.71
N TYR A 303 15.49 -32.09 -10.50
CA TYR A 303 16.59 -31.67 -11.37
C TYR A 303 17.79 -32.63 -11.32
N ALA A 304 18.13 -33.16 -10.14
CA ALA A 304 19.22 -34.11 -9.98
C ALA A 304 18.91 -35.50 -10.54
N LEU A 305 17.66 -35.98 -10.39
CA LEU A 305 17.24 -37.33 -10.79
C LEU A 305 16.87 -37.42 -12.28
N PHE A 306 16.38 -36.33 -12.89
CA PHE A 306 15.90 -36.31 -14.27
C PHE A 306 16.49 -35.13 -15.06
N PRO A 307 17.78 -35.18 -15.41
CA PRO A 307 18.43 -34.16 -16.22
C PRO A 307 17.79 -34.07 -17.62
N GLY A 308 17.56 -32.85 -18.12
CA GLY A 308 17.01 -32.59 -19.46
C GLY A 308 15.50 -32.27 -19.52
N ARG A 309 14.78 -32.31 -18.38
CA ARG A 309 13.38 -31.84 -18.29
C ARG A 309 13.31 -30.52 -17.51
N ASN A 310 12.51 -29.57 -17.98
CA ASN A 310 12.29 -28.29 -17.30
C ASN A 310 11.42 -28.49 -16.05
N TRP A 311 12.02 -28.76 -14.89
CA TRP A 311 11.29 -28.91 -13.62
C TRP A 311 10.87 -27.58 -12.98
N TYR A 312 11.11 -26.45 -13.63
CA TYR A 312 10.70 -25.13 -13.13
C TYR A 312 9.19 -25.00 -12.93
N TYR A 313 8.36 -25.78 -13.64
CA TYR A 313 6.90 -25.81 -13.40
C TYR A 313 6.52 -26.22 -11.97
N LEU A 314 7.38 -26.95 -11.24
CA LEU A 314 7.11 -27.31 -9.83
C LEU A 314 7.03 -26.08 -8.94
N TRP A 315 7.63 -24.95 -9.31
CA TRP A 315 7.46 -23.70 -8.58
C TRP A 315 6.01 -23.19 -8.60
N LEU A 316 5.22 -23.53 -9.61
CA LEU A 316 3.79 -23.21 -9.66
C LEU A 316 2.96 -24.01 -8.64
N LEU A 317 3.51 -25.09 -8.07
CA LEU A 317 2.86 -25.82 -6.99
C LEU A 317 2.96 -25.08 -5.66
N LEU A 318 3.95 -24.20 -5.47
CA LEU A 318 4.18 -23.53 -4.19
C LEU A 318 2.96 -22.71 -3.71
N PRO A 319 2.31 -21.88 -4.55
CA PRO A 319 1.08 -21.19 -4.15
C PRO A 319 -0.06 -22.14 -3.81
N VAL A 320 -0.23 -23.23 -4.56
CA VAL A 320 -1.28 -24.24 -4.33
C VAL A 320 -1.03 -24.97 -3.02
N PHE A 321 0.20 -25.41 -2.79
CA PHE A 321 0.61 -26.12 -1.60
C PHE A 321 0.56 -25.22 -0.34
N GLY A 322 1.07 -23.99 -0.43
CA GLY A 322 1.05 -23.03 0.67
C GLY A 322 -0.36 -22.59 1.06
N THR A 323 -1.26 -22.39 0.08
CA THR A 323 -2.66 -22.07 0.36
C THR A 323 -3.42 -23.28 0.92
N ALA A 324 -3.25 -24.47 0.35
CA ALA A 324 -3.84 -25.70 0.88
C ALA A 324 -3.40 -25.96 2.34
N LEU A 325 -2.09 -25.86 2.62
CA LEU A 325 -1.56 -26.02 3.97
C LEU A 325 -2.11 -24.94 4.92
N SER A 326 -2.25 -23.70 4.45
CA SER A 326 -2.88 -22.63 5.22
C SER A 326 -4.34 -22.94 5.57
N LEU A 327 -5.14 -23.41 4.61
CA LEU A 327 -6.55 -23.75 4.83
C LEU A 327 -6.73 -24.95 5.77
N LEU A 328 -5.82 -25.92 5.73
CA LEU A 328 -5.87 -27.13 6.56
C LEU A 328 -5.41 -26.88 8.00
N THR A 329 -4.44 -26.00 8.21
CA THR A 329 -3.78 -25.80 9.52
C THR A 329 -4.21 -24.54 10.24
N MET A 330 -4.83 -23.57 9.55
CA MET A 330 -5.40 -22.40 10.21
C MET A 330 -6.75 -22.73 10.85
N PRO A 331 -6.96 -22.35 12.12
CA PRO A 331 -8.28 -22.48 12.73
C PRO A 331 -9.31 -21.66 11.94
N LYS A 332 -10.48 -22.27 11.69
CA LYS A 332 -11.61 -21.62 11.01
C LYS A 332 -11.94 -20.31 11.73
N ALA A 333 -12.25 -19.28 10.96
CA ALA A 333 -12.60 -17.98 11.53
C ALA A 333 -13.95 -18.09 12.26
N ASP A 334 -13.93 -17.97 13.58
CA ASP A 334 -15.16 -17.82 14.35
C ASP A 334 -15.87 -16.54 13.90
N GLY A 335 -17.21 -16.58 13.77
CA GLY A 335 -18.03 -15.50 13.17
C GLY A 335 -17.93 -14.12 13.83
N GLY A 336 -17.22 -13.98 14.95
CA GLY A 336 -16.90 -12.71 15.62
C GLY A 336 -15.48 -12.17 15.37
N ARG A 337 -14.72 -12.71 14.42
CA ARG A 337 -13.31 -12.32 14.18
C ARG A 337 -13.21 -10.92 13.55
N VAL A 338 -12.91 -9.92 14.37
CA VAL A 338 -12.62 -8.56 13.91
C VAL A 338 -11.17 -8.48 13.43
N TYR A 339 -10.96 -8.17 12.14
CA TYR A 339 -9.64 -7.91 11.57
C TYR A 339 -9.12 -6.54 12.01
N THR A 340 -7.90 -6.50 12.54
CA THR A 340 -7.26 -5.22 12.86
C THR A 340 -6.75 -4.53 11.60
N PHE A 341 -6.44 -3.24 11.72
CA PHE A 341 -5.75 -2.51 10.65
C PHE A 341 -4.41 -3.16 10.30
N ILE A 342 -3.66 -3.64 11.30
CA ILE A 342 -2.37 -4.33 11.10
C ILE A 342 -2.57 -5.63 10.30
N ASP A 343 -3.58 -6.43 10.65
CA ASP A 343 -3.89 -7.67 9.91
C ASP A 343 -4.22 -7.37 8.44
N ARG A 344 -4.96 -6.29 8.19
CA ARG A 344 -5.29 -5.86 6.83
C ARG A 344 -4.05 -5.40 6.07
N VAL A 345 -3.19 -4.59 6.67
CA VAL A 345 -1.93 -4.14 6.06
C VAL A 345 -1.05 -5.34 5.70
N ILE A 346 -0.84 -6.27 6.64
CA ILE A 346 -0.03 -7.47 6.42
C ILE A 346 -0.66 -8.30 5.29
N GLY A 347 -1.98 -8.53 5.35
CA GLY A 347 -2.71 -9.23 4.29
C GLY A 347 -2.53 -8.59 2.92
N GLN A 348 -2.60 -7.26 2.82
CA GLN A 348 -2.39 -6.52 1.57
C GLN A 348 -0.94 -6.65 1.07
N VAL A 349 0.06 -6.55 1.94
CA VAL A 349 1.47 -6.75 1.59
C VAL A 349 1.66 -8.14 0.98
N TRP A 350 1.25 -9.20 1.67
CA TRP A 350 1.44 -10.57 1.19
C TRP A 350 0.57 -10.92 -0.01
N LEU A 351 -0.63 -10.34 -0.15
CA LEU A 351 -1.45 -10.49 -1.34
C LEU A 351 -0.74 -9.93 -2.57
N VAL A 352 -0.22 -8.71 -2.49
CA VAL A 352 0.47 -8.07 -3.62
C VAL A 352 1.76 -8.82 -3.94
N MET A 353 2.60 -9.12 -2.93
CA MET A 353 3.83 -9.88 -3.14
C MET A 353 3.55 -11.28 -3.72
N GLY A 354 2.55 -11.99 -3.20
CA GLY A 354 2.18 -13.33 -3.67
C GLY A 354 1.66 -13.35 -5.10
N LEU A 355 0.74 -12.44 -5.45
CA LEU A 355 0.22 -12.32 -6.81
C LEU A 355 1.32 -11.93 -7.80
N THR A 356 2.22 -11.02 -7.42
CA THR A 356 3.36 -10.67 -8.26
C THR A 356 4.35 -11.83 -8.38
N ALA A 357 4.58 -12.62 -7.33
CA ALA A 357 5.46 -13.79 -7.37
C ALA A 357 4.92 -14.81 -8.38
N TRP A 358 3.62 -15.05 -8.30
CA TRP A 358 2.93 -15.93 -9.22
C TRP A 358 2.98 -15.40 -10.65
N PHE A 359 2.72 -14.10 -10.87
CA PHE A 359 2.83 -13.46 -12.19
C PHE A 359 4.24 -13.58 -12.78
N VAL A 360 5.28 -13.25 -12.01
CA VAL A 360 6.68 -13.38 -12.45
C VAL A 360 7.04 -14.85 -12.73
N SER A 361 6.50 -15.79 -11.96
CA SER A 361 6.69 -17.21 -12.21
C SER A 361 6.06 -17.64 -13.54
N LEU A 362 4.86 -17.14 -13.88
CA LEU A 362 4.24 -17.38 -15.18
C LEU A 362 5.09 -16.82 -16.32
N LEU A 363 5.64 -15.60 -16.18
CA LEU A 363 6.51 -15.00 -17.19
C LEU A 363 7.78 -15.82 -17.44
N SER A 364 8.37 -16.39 -16.38
CA SER A 364 9.57 -17.23 -16.48
C SER A 364 9.27 -18.62 -17.05
N VAL A 365 8.05 -19.11 -16.92
CA VAL A 365 7.65 -20.46 -17.34
C VAL A 365 7.13 -20.49 -18.77
N PHE A 366 6.42 -19.44 -19.18
CA PHE A 366 5.79 -19.35 -20.50
C PHE A 366 6.48 -18.37 -21.45
N GLY A 367 7.37 -17.51 -20.95
CA GLY A 367 8.21 -16.66 -21.78
C GLY A 367 9.63 -17.22 -21.86
N ASP A 368 10.24 -17.20 -23.04
CA ASP A 368 11.68 -17.41 -23.24
C ASP A 368 12.51 -16.23 -22.68
N MET A 369 12.03 -15.59 -21.62
CA MET A 369 12.62 -14.40 -21.04
C MET A 369 13.62 -14.78 -19.95
N PRO A 370 14.83 -14.18 -19.93
CA PRO A 370 15.87 -14.48 -18.94
C PRO A 370 15.52 -13.81 -17.60
N VAL A 371 14.51 -14.33 -16.91
CA VAL A 371 14.13 -13.85 -15.57
C VAL A 371 14.83 -14.73 -14.52
N PRO A 372 15.75 -14.17 -13.71
CA PRO A 372 16.34 -14.90 -12.60
C PRO A 372 15.31 -15.06 -11.47
N ILE A 373 14.43 -16.06 -11.60
CA ILE A 373 13.23 -16.22 -10.77
C ILE A 373 13.55 -16.34 -9.27
N LEU A 374 14.58 -17.10 -8.90
CA LEU A 374 14.97 -17.30 -7.50
C LEU A 374 15.46 -16.00 -6.85
N PHE A 375 16.20 -15.18 -7.59
CA PHE A 375 16.62 -13.86 -7.16
C PHE A 375 15.40 -12.96 -6.88
N VAL A 376 14.47 -12.87 -7.85
CA VAL A 376 13.30 -11.99 -7.74
C VAL A 376 12.39 -12.43 -6.58
N ILE A 377 12.14 -13.74 -6.44
CA ILE A 377 11.32 -14.27 -5.35
C ILE A 377 12.00 -14.04 -4.01
N LEU A 378 13.30 -14.34 -3.88
CA LEU A 378 14.01 -14.16 -2.61
C LEU A 378 14.04 -12.69 -2.18
N LEU A 379 14.30 -11.78 -3.13
CA LEU A 379 14.26 -10.33 -2.90
C LEU A 379 12.88 -9.89 -2.41
N MET A 380 11.83 -10.32 -3.10
CA MET A 380 10.46 -9.88 -2.82
C MET A 380 9.90 -10.46 -1.52
N MET A 381 10.18 -11.73 -1.24
CA MET A 381 9.80 -12.38 0.02
C MET A 381 10.61 -11.83 1.19
N GLY A 382 11.88 -11.49 0.97
CA GLY A 382 12.70 -10.74 1.93
C GLY A 382 12.07 -9.39 2.28
N MET A 383 11.61 -8.62 1.27
CA MET A 383 10.88 -7.37 1.50
C MET A 383 9.57 -7.58 2.26
N GLY A 384 8.73 -8.52 1.84
CA GLY A 384 7.46 -8.80 2.52
C GLY A 384 7.66 -9.19 3.99
N THR A 385 8.67 -10.01 4.26
CA THR A 385 9.08 -10.41 5.61
C THR A 385 9.61 -9.23 6.42
N ALA A 386 10.49 -8.41 5.85
CA ALA A 386 11.06 -7.24 6.51
C ALA A 386 9.99 -6.20 6.88
N ILE A 387 9.11 -5.88 5.93
CA ILE A 387 7.96 -4.99 6.13
C ILE A 387 7.07 -5.52 7.25
N THR A 388 6.71 -6.81 7.19
CA THR A 388 5.87 -7.44 8.22
C THR A 388 6.52 -7.34 9.60
N GLY A 389 7.82 -7.67 9.70
CA GLY A 389 8.60 -7.58 10.93
C GLY A 389 8.63 -6.17 11.50
N LEU A 390 8.81 -5.14 10.67
CA LEU A 390 8.79 -3.75 11.11
C LEU A 390 7.39 -3.29 11.58
N VAL A 391 6.34 -3.64 10.82
CA VAL A 391 4.96 -3.26 11.15
C VAL A 391 4.50 -3.86 12.47
N ILE A 392 4.82 -5.12 12.74
CA ILE A 392 4.50 -5.78 14.02
C ILE A 392 5.55 -5.55 15.12
N ARG A 393 6.58 -4.74 14.84
CA ARG A 393 7.72 -4.45 15.73
C ARG A 393 8.48 -5.71 16.20
N PHE A 394 8.54 -6.72 15.35
CA PHE A 394 9.30 -7.94 15.58
C PHE A 394 10.64 -7.92 14.83
N ILE A 395 11.66 -7.42 15.53
CA ILE A 395 13.01 -7.22 15.00
C ILE A 395 13.61 -8.48 14.34
N PRO A 396 13.47 -9.71 14.89
CA PRO A 396 14.05 -10.90 14.24
C PRO A 396 13.53 -11.15 12.82
N ALA A 397 12.23 -10.92 12.56
CA ALA A 397 11.70 -11.02 11.19
C ALA A 397 12.17 -9.87 10.30
N ALA A 398 12.28 -8.65 10.86
CA ALA A 398 12.79 -7.49 10.13
C ALA A 398 14.24 -7.73 9.66
N VAL A 399 15.10 -8.20 10.56
CA VAL A 399 16.51 -8.53 10.28
C VAL A 399 16.61 -9.73 9.35
N GLY A 400 15.84 -10.79 9.57
CA GLY A 400 15.82 -11.96 8.68
C GLY A 400 15.41 -11.60 7.25
N GLY A 401 14.38 -10.77 7.08
CA GLY A 401 13.97 -10.26 5.77
C GLY A 401 15.03 -9.35 5.13
N ALA A 402 15.64 -8.45 5.89
CA ALA A 402 16.72 -7.59 5.41
C ALA A 402 17.96 -8.41 4.98
N ALA A 403 18.32 -9.45 5.74
CA ALA A 403 19.38 -10.37 5.37
C ALA A 403 19.07 -11.10 4.06
N ALA A 404 17.81 -11.53 3.86
CA ALA A 404 17.39 -12.15 2.60
C ALA A 404 17.46 -11.18 1.40
N ILE A 405 17.13 -9.90 1.58
CA ILE A 405 17.30 -8.86 0.55
C ILE A 405 18.77 -8.72 0.15
N VAL A 406 19.70 -8.71 1.12
CA VAL A 406 21.15 -8.64 0.87
C VAL A 406 21.69 -9.93 0.26
N LEU A 407 21.14 -11.08 0.64
CA LEU A 407 21.51 -12.39 0.13
C LEU A 407 21.00 -12.63 -1.30
N ALA A 408 19.86 -12.05 -1.69
CA ALA A 408 19.24 -12.27 -2.99
C ALA A 408 20.21 -12.07 -4.17
N PRO A 409 21.00 -10.99 -4.27
CA PRO A 409 22.01 -10.82 -5.31
C PRO A 409 23.03 -11.96 -5.43
N VAL A 410 23.37 -12.62 -4.31
CA VAL A 410 24.30 -13.76 -4.32
C VAL A 410 23.74 -14.92 -5.13
N SER A 411 22.41 -15.05 -5.21
CA SER A 411 21.77 -16.07 -6.06
C SER A 411 21.95 -15.83 -7.56
N LEU A 412 22.35 -14.63 -7.98
CA LEU A 412 22.69 -14.32 -9.37
C LEU A 412 24.13 -14.73 -9.73
N ALA A 413 25.03 -14.72 -8.74
CA ALA A 413 26.43 -15.10 -8.90
C ALA A 413 26.68 -16.59 -8.63
N ALA A 414 25.85 -17.20 -7.78
CA ALA A 414 25.90 -18.63 -7.52
C ALA A 414 25.48 -19.40 -8.78
N THR A 415 26.39 -20.23 -9.32
CA THR A 415 26.10 -21.11 -10.45
C THR A 415 25.92 -22.55 -9.98
N GLY A 416 25.02 -23.30 -10.65
CA GLY A 416 24.83 -24.74 -10.43
C GLY A 416 24.00 -25.12 -9.20
N TYR A 417 24.34 -26.24 -8.57
CA TYR A 417 23.54 -26.91 -7.53
C TYR A 417 23.41 -26.14 -6.20
N TRP A 418 24.13 -25.04 -6.00
CA TRP A 418 24.12 -24.28 -4.74
C TRP A 418 22.96 -23.29 -4.63
N VAL A 419 22.33 -22.89 -5.75
CA VAL A 419 21.27 -21.88 -5.74
C VAL A 419 20.03 -22.33 -4.93
N PRO A 420 19.53 -23.58 -5.05
CA PRO A 420 18.45 -24.07 -4.20
C PRO A 420 18.83 -24.11 -2.71
N ALA A 421 20.07 -24.44 -2.38
CA ALA A 421 20.55 -24.45 -0.99
C ALA A 421 20.57 -23.04 -0.38
N LEU A 422 21.04 -22.04 -1.14
CA LEU A 422 21.02 -20.63 -0.73
C LEU A 422 19.59 -20.12 -0.55
N PHE A 423 18.67 -20.56 -1.40
CA PHE A 423 17.25 -20.24 -1.31
C PHE A 423 16.62 -20.85 -0.04
N ILE A 424 16.90 -22.11 0.27
CA ILE A 424 16.47 -22.77 1.52
C ILE A 424 17.02 -22.03 2.74
N ALA A 425 18.30 -21.68 2.74
CA ALA A 425 18.92 -20.93 3.83
C ALA A 425 18.26 -19.56 4.03
N GLY A 426 17.95 -18.84 2.95
CA GLY A 426 17.22 -17.57 2.99
C GLY A 426 15.85 -17.69 3.64
N PHE A 427 15.03 -18.68 3.23
CA PHE A 427 13.71 -18.91 3.81
C PHE A 427 13.75 -19.42 5.26
N ALA A 428 14.75 -20.22 5.59
CA ALA A 428 14.98 -20.65 6.96
C ALA A 428 15.27 -19.45 7.87
N ALA A 429 16.17 -18.56 7.45
CA ALA A 429 16.56 -17.38 8.20
C ALA A 429 15.44 -16.32 8.30
N MET A 430 14.68 -16.09 7.22
CA MET A 430 13.70 -15.01 7.19
C MET A 430 12.30 -15.43 7.67
N MET A 431 11.88 -16.69 7.50
CA MET A 431 10.52 -17.13 7.86
C MET A 431 10.50 -18.20 8.96
N ILE A 432 11.31 -19.26 8.86
CA ILE A 432 11.23 -20.41 9.78
C ILE A 432 11.73 -20.04 11.18
N VAL A 433 12.96 -19.50 11.28
CA VAL A 433 13.55 -19.09 12.57
C VAL A 433 12.69 -18.01 13.24
N PRO A 434 12.31 -16.90 12.58
CA PRO A 434 11.45 -15.89 13.19
C PRO A 434 10.05 -16.43 13.52
N GLY A 435 9.52 -17.35 12.71
CA GLY A 435 8.22 -18.01 12.93
C GLY A 435 8.19 -18.85 14.20
N HIS A 436 9.24 -19.64 14.47
CA HIS A 436 9.36 -20.42 15.71
C HIS A 436 9.51 -19.52 16.93
N ILE A 437 10.31 -18.45 16.82
CA ILE A 437 10.47 -17.47 17.91
C ILE A 437 9.13 -16.79 18.23
N LEU A 438 8.36 -16.38 17.21
CA LEU A 438 7.03 -15.80 17.39
C LEU A 438 6.08 -16.78 18.07
N ASN A 439 6.05 -18.02 17.59
CA ASN A 439 5.17 -19.05 18.12
C ASN A 439 5.50 -19.39 19.59
N TYR A 440 6.80 -19.50 19.92
CA TYR A 440 7.26 -19.74 21.30
C TYR A 440 6.85 -18.60 22.24
N LYS A 441 7.13 -17.34 21.86
CA LYS A 441 6.73 -16.15 22.65
C LYS A 441 5.21 -16.06 22.83
N SER A 442 4.45 -16.58 21.87
CA SER A 442 2.99 -16.57 21.95
C SER A 442 2.39 -17.59 22.90
N ASN A 443 3.08 -18.72 23.08
CA ASN A 443 2.66 -19.79 23.98
C ASN A 443 3.19 -19.57 25.41
N HIS A 444 4.23 -18.74 25.57
CA HIS A 444 4.84 -18.39 26.86
C HIS A 444 4.90 -16.87 27.03
N PRO A 445 3.77 -16.19 27.25
CA PRO A 445 3.79 -14.77 27.58
C PRO A 445 4.60 -14.57 28.87
N LYS A 446 5.60 -13.68 28.84
CA LYS A 446 6.31 -13.26 30.06
C LYS A 446 5.25 -12.70 31.02
N GLN A 447 5.15 -13.31 32.21
CA GLN A 447 4.29 -12.86 33.30
C GLN A 447 4.66 -11.44 33.74
#